data_AF-A0A0F2L3Z6-F1
#
_entry.id   AF-A0A0F2L3Z6-F1
#
_cell.length_a   1.000
_cell.length_b   1.000
_cell.length_c   1.000
_cell.angle_alpha   90.00
_cell.angle_beta   90.00
_cell.angle_gamma   90.00
#
_symmetry.space_group_name_H-M   'P 1'
#
loop_
_entity.id
_entity.type
_entity.pdbx_description
1 polymer ?
#
loop_
_entity_poly.entity_id
_entity_poly.type
_entity_poly.pdbx_seq_one_letter_code
_entity_poly.pdbx_strand_id
1 'polypeptide(L)'
;MRRIQKNCLTLITNVCNDSFDKFKDVLNMAIRKTGFGGALRVLVYKCKDLDFNRYIRELNSIVANNYSDSIFVYEFDDLNELIKELDKNIFSDCDNVDILSTIDLPAGIRYEKI
;
A
#
# COMPACT_ATOMS: atom_id res chain seq x y z
N MET A 1 26.90 -16.15 0.40
CA MET A 1 25.91 -15.26 1.04
C MET A 1 24.58 -15.50 0.35
N ARG A 2 23.49 -15.82 1.08
CA ARG A 2 22.15 -15.91 0.49
C ARG A 2 21.73 -14.49 0.07
N ARG A 3 21.36 -14.29 -1.19
CA ARG A 3 20.75 -13.04 -1.65
C ARG A 3 19.44 -12.87 -0.87
N ILE A 4 19.30 -11.77 -0.13
CA ILE A 4 18.02 -11.42 0.49
C ILE A 4 17.10 -11.06 -0.68
N GLN A 5 15.99 -11.78 -0.84
CA GLN A 5 15.01 -11.47 -1.88
C GLN A 5 14.33 -10.14 -1.52
N LYS A 6 14.37 -9.17 -2.43
CA LYS A 6 13.71 -7.89 -2.25
C LYS A 6 12.28 -8.01 -2.77
N ASN A 7 11.33 -8.19 -1.86
CA ASN A 7 9.92 -8.22 -2.20
C ASN A 7 9.36 -6.80 -2.24
N CYS A 8 8.57 -6.52 -3.26
CA CYS A 8 7.86 -5.27 -3.38
C CYS A 8 6.37 -5.52 -3.49
N LEU A 9 5.60 -4.69 -2.81
CA LEU A 9 4.18 -4.92 -2.63
C LEU A 9 3.43 -3.62 -2.85
N THR A 10 2.37 -3.67 -3.66
CA THR A 10 1.40 -2.58 -3.71
C THR A 10 0.17 -2.95 -2.90
N LEU A 11 -0.10 -2.21 -1.84
CA LEU A 11 -1.35 -2.26 -1.10
C LEU A 11 -2.30 -1.21 -1.67
N ILE A 12 -3.49 -1.65 -2.10
CA ILE A 12 -4.60 -0.78 -2.45
C ILE A 12 -5.64 -0.90 -1.35
N THR A 13 -5.95 0.21 -0.70
CA THR A 13 -6.91 0.19 0.41
C THR A 13 -7.92 1.31 0.30
N ASN A 14 -9.19 0.95 0.51
CA ASN A 14 -10.25 1.91 0.72
C ASN A 14 -10.33 2.29 2.20
N VAL A 15 -10.42 3.59 2.49
CA VAL A 15 -10.70 4.13 3.83
C VAL A 15 -12.04 4.86 3.87
N CYS A 16 -12.76 4.91 2.75
CA CYS A 16 -14.10 5.48 2.68
C CYS A 16 -15.07 4.58 3.48
N ASN A 17 -15.63 5.13 4.55
CA ASN A 17 -16.50 4.45 5.52
C ASN A 17 -15.85 3.33 6.35
N ASP A 18 -14.52 3.21 6.34
CA ASP A 18 -13.80 2.22 7.14
C ASP A 18 -13.24 2.84 8.43
N SER A 19 -12.99 1.99 9.43
CA SER A 19 -12.37 2.43 10.68
C SER A 19 -10.87 2.64 10.50
N PHE A 20 -10.33 3.56 11.28
CA PHE A 20 -8.91 3.83 11.31
C PHE A 20 -8.09 2.59 11.77
N ASP A 21 -8.64 1.80 12.69
CA ASP A 21 -8.01 0.56 13.16
C ASP A 21 -7.89 -0.48 12.05
N LYS A 22 -8.92 -0.61 11.20
CA LYS A 22 -8.88 -1.53 10.05
C LYS A 22 -7.77 -1.13 9.07
N PHE A 23 -7.62 0.17 8.80
CA PHE A 23 -6.53 0.66 7.95
C PHE A 23 -5.15 0.30 8.53
N LYS A 24 -4.96 0.45 9.85
CA LYS A 24 -3.73 0.05 10.54
C LYS A 24 -3.44 -1.44 10.41
N ASP A 25 -4.45 -2.28 10.60
CA ASP A 25 -4.30 -3.73 10.53
C ASP A 25 -3.86 -4.18 9.13
N VAL A 26 -4.53 -3.65 8.09
CA VAL A 26 -4.20 -3.92 6.69
C VAL A 26 -2.79 -3.45 6.35
N LEU A 27 -2.41 -2.25 6.79
CA LEU A 27 -1.06 -1.73 6.57
C LEU A 27 0.02 -2.59 7.24
N ASN A 28 -0.18 -2.94 8.51
CA ASN A 28 0.75 -3.81 9.24
C ASN A 28 0.90 -5.19 8.59
N MET A 29 -0.20 -5.74 8.06
CA MET A 29 -0.17 -6.98 7.29
C MET A 29 0.69 -6.83 6.02
N ALA A 30 0.51 -5.74 5.26
CA ALA A 30 1.28 -5.47 4.06
C ALA A 30 2.78 -5.28 4.34
N ILE A 31 3.13 -4.57 5.42
CA ILE A 31 4.53 -4.42 5.86
C ILE A 31 5.15 -5.78 6.17
N ARG A 32 4.45 -6.63 6.93
CA ARG A 32 4.94 -8.00 7.25
C ARG A 32 5.15 -8.86 6.00
N LYS A 33 4.29 -8.73 4.99
CA LYS A 33 4.44 -9.43 3.70
C LYS A 33 5.59 -8.89 2.87
N THR A 34 5.84 -7.58 2.91
CA THR A 34 6.96 -6.93 2.23
C THR A 34 8.28 -7.48 2.76
N GLY A 35 8.42 -7.54 4.09
CA GLY A 35 9.59 -8.12 4.74
C GLY A 35 10.87 -7.30 4.54
N PHE A 36 11.89 -7.65 5.32
CA PHE A 36 13.09 -6.82 5.50
C PHE A 36 13.80 -6.46 4.19
N GLY A 37 13.96 -5.16 3.95
CA GLY A 37 14.70 -4.63 2.79
C GLY A 37 13.84 -4.46 1.54
N GLY A 38 12.54 -4.73 1.65
CA GLY A 38 11.56 -4.59 0.57
C GLY A 38 11.07 -3.15 0.37
N ALA A 39 10.08 -3.00 -0.51
CA ALA A 39 9.39 -1.74 -0.71
C ALA A 39 7.87 -1.91 -0.74
N LEU A 40 7.16 -1.05 -0.03
CA LEU A 40 5.71 -1.06 0.05
C LEU A 40 5.16 0.23 -0.57
N ARG A 41 4.29 0.08 -1.56
CA ARG A 41 3.49 1.18 -2.12
C ARG A 41 2.10 1.07 -1.55
N VAL A 42 1.56 2.16 -1.03
CA VAL A 42 0.21 2.21 -0.46
C VAL A 42 -0.60 3.22 -1.25
N LEU A 43 -1.59 2.73 -2.00
CA LEU A 43 -2.55 3.53 -2.73
C LEU A 43 -3.84 3.58 -1.92
N VAL A 44 -4.18 4.76 -1.39
CA VAL A 44 -5.35 4.93 -0.53
C VAL A 44 -6.47 5.60 -1.28
N TYR A 45 -7.59 4.90 -1.42
CA TYR A 45 -8.84 5.47 -1.90
C TYR A 45 -9.64 6.02 -0.73
N LYS A 46 -9.97 7.32 -0.76
CA LYS A 46 -10.69 8.02 0.32
C LYS A 46 -11.98 8.66 -0.18
N CYS A 47 -12.95 8.86 0.71
CA CYS A 47 -14.08 9.74 0.39
C CYS A 47 -13.56 11.19 0.25
N LYS A 48 -14.20 11.98 -0.62
CA LYS A 48 -13.80 13.37 -0.90
C LYS A 48 -13.66 14.25 0.35
N ASP A 49 -14.58 14.11 1.30
CA ASP A 49 -14.64 14.92 2.52
C ASP A 49 -13.82 14.34 3.69
N LEU A 50 -13.09 13.24 3.48
CA LEU A 50 -12.27 12.64 4.53
C LEU A 50 -10.93 13.40 4.68
N ASP A 51 -10.66 13.89 5.89
CA ASP A 51 -9.36 14.48 6.24
C ASP A 51 -8.29 13.40 6.43
N PHE A 52 -7.54 13.13 5.37
CA PHE A 52 -6.48 12.13 5.36
C PHE A 52 -5.27 12.50 6.23
N ASN A 53 -5.13 13.75 6.67
CA ASN A 53 -4.01 14.16 7.53
C ASN A 53 -3.97 13.39 8.86
N ARG A 54 -5.13 12.94 9.35
CA ARG A 54 -5.21 12.08 10.53
C ARG A 54 -4.54 10.72 10.30
N TYR A 55 -4.69 10.17 9.09
CA TYR A 55 -4.06 8.91 8.69
C TYR A 55 -2.56 9.09 8.48
N ILE A 56 -2.12 10.23 7.91
CA ILE A 56 -0.70 10.55 7.69
C ILE A 56 0.11 10.53 8.98
N ARG A 57 -0.40 11.09 10.09
CA ARG A 57 0.34 11.12 11.36
C ARG A 57 0.68 9.72 11.87
N GLU A 58 -0.28 8.82 11.74
CA GLU A 58 -0.15 7.46 12.21
C GLU A 58 0.62 6.60 11.23
N LEU A 59 0.47 6.84 9.92
CA LEU A 59 1.36 6.31 8.89
C LEU A 59 2.81 6.66 9.20
N ASN A 60 3.10 7.92 9.50
CA ASN A 60 4.44 8.36 9.88
C ASN A 60 4.94 7.64 11.14
N SER A 61 4.06 7.35 12.11
CA SER A 61 4.43 6.54 13.28
C SER A 61 4.76 5.09 12.89
N ILE A 62 3.98 4.47 12.02
CA ILE A 62 4.21 3.09 11.56
C ILE A 62 5.48 3.01 10.70
N VAL A 63 5.69 3.96 9.79
CA VAL A 63 6.90 4.06 8.96
C VAL A 63 8.13 4.31 9.82
N ALA A 64 8.06 5.23 10.78
CA ALA A 64 9.15 5.50 11.71
C ALA A 64 9.49 4.30 12.62
N ASN A 65 8.58 3.32 12.76
CA ASN A 65 8.86 2.09 13.49
C ASN A 65 9.34 0.95 12.57
N ASN A 66 9.27 1.12 11.24
CA ASN A 66 9.69 0.15 10.23
C ASN A 66 10.80 0.72 9.35
N TYR A 67 12.03 0.74 9.89
CA TYR A 67 13.21 1.27 9.20
C TYR A 67 13.75 0.39 8.07
N SER A 68 13.26 -0.85 7.93
CA SER A 68 13.80 -1.81 6.97
C SER A 68 13.22 -1.66 5.57
N ASP A 69 12.05 -1.05 5.43
CA ASP A 69 11.26 -1.09 4.21
C ASP A 69 11.01 0.33 3.70
N SER A 70 11.12 0.53 2.39
CA SER A 70 10.76 1.82 1.78
C SER A 70 9.26 1.89 1.58
N ILE A 71 8.57 2.76 2.32
CA ILE A 71 7.11 2.90 2.27
C ILE A 71 6.74 4.19 1.53
N PHE A 72 5.98 4.06 0.45
CA PHE A 72 5.47 5.18 -0.36
C PHE A 72 3.95 5.22 -0.25
N VAL A 73 3.38 6.36 0.11
CA VAL A 73 1.92 6.49 0.30
C VAL A 73 1.37 7.55 -0.64
N TYR A 74 0.30 7.20 -1.34
CA TYR A 74 -0.40 8.08 -2.28
C TYR A 74 -1.90 8.03 -1.97
N GLU A 75 -2.56 9.19 -2.02
CA GLU A 75 -3.99 9.31 -1.77
C GLU A 75 -4.75 9.66 -3.06
N PHE A 76 -5.96 9.12 -3.18
CA PHE A 76 -6.86 9.32 -4.32
C PHE A 76 -8.30 9.44 -3.83
N ASP A 77 -9.05 10.37 -4.40
CA ASP A 77 -10.51 10.46 -4.26
C ASP A 77 -11.26 10.05 -5.55
N ASP A 78 -10.53 9.73 -6.62
CA ASP A 78 -11.03 9.11 -7.85
C ASP A 78 -10.35 7.76 -8.10
N LEU A 79 -11.16 6.71 -8.26
CA LEU A 79 -10.67 5.36 -8.54
C LEU A 79 -9.90 5.28 -9.87
N ASN A 80 -10.29 6.04 -10.90
CA ASN A 80 -9.60 6.02 -12.19
C ASN A 80 -8.18 6.58 -12.09
N GLU A 81 -7.96 7.59 -11.24
CA GLU A 81 -6.62 8.13 -10.98
C GLU A 81 -5.75 7.12 -10.22
N LEU A 82 -6.34 6.42 -9.25
CA LEU A 82 -5.67 5.33 -8.54
C LEU A 82 -5.23 4.22 -9.49
N ILE A 83 -6.09 3.80 -10.42
CA ILE A 83 -5.77 2.76 -11.40
C ILE A 83 -4.63 3.23 -12.33
N LYS A 84 -4.65 4.47 -12.81
CA LYS A 84 -3.54 5.03 -13.58
C LYS A 84 -2.23 5.08 -12.79
N GLU A 85 -2.31 5.32 -11.48
CA GLU A 85 -1.15 5.27 -10.61
C GLU A 85 -0.58 3.85 -10.51
N LEU A 86 -1.44 2.83 -10.44
CA LEU A 86 -1.03 1.42 -10.39
C LEU A 86 -0.18 1.02 -11.60
N ASP A 87 -0.51 1.51 -12.79
CA ASP A 87 0.23 1.24 -14.03
C ASP A 87 1.66 1.83 -14.02
N LYS A 88 1.96 2.78 -13.12
CA LYS A 88 3.31 3.31 -12.99
C LYS A 88 4.21 2.29 -12.32
N ASN A 89 5.29 1.93 -13.01
CA ASN A 89 6.34 1.12 -12.42
C ASN A 89 7.23 1.98 -11.52
N ILE A 90 6.97 1.93 -10.21
CA ILE A 90 7.78 2.65 -9.20
C ILE A 90 8.80 1.75 -8.50
N PHE A 91 8.74 0.45 -8.74
CA PHE A 91 9.59 -0.53 -8.09
C PHE A 91 10.75 -0.90 -9.00
N SER A 92 11.91 -0.27 -8.76
CA SER A 92 13.17 -0.74 -9.34
C SER A 92 13.81 -1.79 -8.42
N ASP A 93 14.42 -2.81 -9.03
CA ASP A 93 15.29 -3.78 -8.36
C ASP A 93 14.59 -4.75 -7.38
N CYS A 94 13.30 -5.02 -7.57
CA CYS A 94 12.57 -6.02 -6.78
C CYS A 94 12.60 -7.39 -7.46
N ASP A 95 12.79 -8.45 -6.67
CA ASP A 95 12.76 -9.84 -7.17
C ASP A 95 11.32 -10.31 -7.39
N ASN A 96 10.38 -9.83 -6.59
CA ASN A 96 8.94 -10.11 -6.69
C ASN A 96 8.14 -8.82 -6.55
N VAL A 97 7.04 -8.72 -7.31
CA VAL A 97 6.07 -7.62 -7.22
C VAL A 97 4.67 -8.21 -7.08
N ASP A 98 4.01 -7.94 -5.95
CA ASP A 98 2.64 -8.37 -5.68
C ASP A 98 1.71 -7.18 -5.45
N ILE A 99 0.40 -7.44 -5.56
CA ILE A 99 -0.66 -6.46 -5.29
C ILE A 99 -1.64 -7.08 -4.28
N LEU A 100 -1.90 -6.36 -3.18
CA LEU A 100 -2.99 -6.63 -2.24
C LEU A 100 -4.06 -5.56 -2.40
N SER A 101 -5.33 -5.94 -2.34
CA SER A 101 -6.42 -4.98 -2.40
C SER A 101 -7.56 -5.28 -1.44
N THR A 102 -8.07 -4.24 -0.77
CA THR A 102 -9.32 -4.32 0.01
C THR A 102 -10.57 -4.01 -0.83
N ILE A 103 -10.39 -3.65 -2.11
CA ILE A 103 -11.47 -3.37 -3.06
C ILE A 103 -11.39 -4.27 -4.28
N ASP A 104 -12.46 -4.30 -5.06
CA ASP A 104 -12.45 -4.96 -6.35
C ASP A 104 -11.76 -4.07 -7.39
N LEU A 105 -10.78 -4.64 -8.09
CA LEU A 105 -10.06 -3.96 -9.16
C LEU A 105 -10.60 -4.40 -10.53
N PRO A 106 -10.42 -3.57 -11.57
CA PRO A 106 -10.79 -3.92 -12.94
C PRO A 106 -10.23 -5.28 -13.40
N ALA A 107 -11.00 -5.95 -14.26
CA ALA A 107 -10.57 -7.18 -14.90
C ALA A 107 -9.25 -6.98 -15.67
N GLY A 108 -8.26 -7.84 -15.40
CA GLY A 108 -6.93 -7.76 -16.01
C GLY A 108 -5.81 -7.42 -15.02
N ILE A 109 -6.15 -6.87 -13.85
CA ILE A 109 -5.18 -6.69 -12.76
C ILE A 109 -5.14 -7.96 -11.92
N ARG A 110 -3.95 -8.55 -11.75
CA ARG A 110 -3.75 -9.70 -10.86
C ARG A 110 -3.42 -9.19 -9.45
N TYR A 111 -4.31 -9.46 -8.50
CA TYR A 111 -4.16 -9.07 -7.10
C TYR A 111 -4.69 -10.15 -6.16
N GLU A 112 -4.23 -10.13 -4.91
CA GLU A 112 -4.81 -10.87 -3.81
C GLU A 112 -5.80 -9.96 -3.07
N LYS A 113 -7.06 -10.41 -2.95
CA LYS A 113 -8.11 -9.68 -2.24
C LYS A 113 -8.05 -10.00 -0.75
N ILE A 114 -8.14 -8.97 0.10
CA ILE A 114 -8.10 -9.08 1.57
C ILE A 114 -9.22 -8.29 2.23
#